data_AF-N6W324-F1
#
_entry.id   AF-N6W324-F1
#
_cell.length_a   1.000
_cell.length_b   1.000
_cell.length_c   1.000
_cell.angle_alpha   90.00
_cell.angle_beta   90.00
_cell.angle_gamma   90.00
#
_symmetry.space_group_name_H-M   'P 1'
#
loop_
_entity.id
_entity.type
_entity.pdbx_description
1 polymer ?
#
loop_
_entity_poly.entity_id
_entity_poly.type
_entity_poly.pdbx_seq_one_letter_code
_entity_poly.pdbx_strand_id
1 'polypeptide(L)'
;MSKPDKSAACFPPEWEPADVRAIQSLASGEATPDMQKRALDFLINKACLTYDLSYRPGSDRETTFAEGRRFVGLQIVKLLHINLAAIKQAKQ
;
A
#
# COMPACT_ATOMS: atom_id res chain seq x y z
N MET A 1 -26.66 -2.28 17.44
CA MET A 1 -25.65 -2.26 16.37
C MET A 1 -24.32 -2.64 16.99
N SER A 2 -23.74 -3.79 16.61
CA SER A 2 -22.41 -4.20 17.10
C SER A 2 -21.37 -3.17 16.66
N LYS A 3 -20.33 -2.94 17.46
CA LYS A 3 -19.22 -2.04 17.09
C LYS A 3 -18.60 -2.55 15.77
N PRO A 4 -18.29 -1.67 14.81
CA PRO A 4 -17.64 -2.09 13.58
C PRO A 4 -16.29 -2.72 13.90
N ASP A 5 -16.00 -3.85 13.25
CA ASP A 5 -14.72 -4.51 13.35
C ASP A 5 -13.65 -3.60 12.73
N LYS A 6 -12.72 -3.12 13.56
CA LYS A 6 -11.63 -2.24 13.13
C LYS A 6 -10.67 -2.92 12.15
N SER A 7 -10.78 -4.23 11.96
CA SER A 7 -10.01 -4.99 10.97
C SER A 7 -10.62 -4.99 9.57
N ALA A 8 -11.84 -4.46 9.39
CA ALA A 8 -12.47 -4.44 8.07
C ALA A 8 -11.63 -3.61 7.08
N ALA A 9 -11.52 -4.13 5.85
CA ALA A 9 -10.58 -3.62 4.85
C ALA A 9 -10.83 -2.16 4.46
N CYS A 10 -12.01 -1.60 4.74
CA CYS A 10 -12.35 -0.21 4.46
C CYS A 10 -11.88 0.78 5.53
N PHE A 11 -11.42 0.33 6.69
CA PHE A 11 -10.88 1.21 7.71
C PHE A 11 -9.43 1.63 7.41
N PRO A 12 -9.03 2.84 7.83
CA PRO A 12 -7.64 3.27 7.74
C PRO A 12 -6.70 2.28 8.46
N PRO A 13 -5.51 2.02 7.91
CA PRO A 13 -4.54 1.17 8.59
C PRO A 13 -4.04 1.83 9.89
N GLU A 14 -3.61 0.99 10.82
CA GLU A 14 -2.84 1.46 11.98
C GLU A 14 -1.49 2.03 11.54
N TRP A 15 -1.06 3.08 12.23
CA TRP A 15 0.18 3.80 11.95
C TRP A 15 0.87 4.22 13.24
N GLU A 16 2.19 4.38 13.15
CA GLU A 16 3.02 4.94 14.20
C GLU A 16 3.48 6.37 13.83
N PRO A 17 3.88 7.22 14.79
CA PRO A 17 4.39 8.55 14.48
C PRO A 17 5.53 8.58 13.46
N ALA A 18 6.35 7.52 13.42
CA ALA A 18 7.42 7.36 12.44
C ALA A 18 6.89 7.16 11.00
N ASP A 19 5.75 6.49 10.82
CA ASP A 19 5.11 6.35 9.49
C ASP A 19 4.58 7.69 9.02
N VAL A 20 3.89 8.41 9.90
CA VAL A 20 3.36 9.75 9.62
C VAL A 20 4.48 10.69 9.21
N ARG A 21 5.57 10.73 9.99
CA ARG A 21 6.74 11.53 9.66
C ARG A 21 7.36 11.13 8.32
N ALA A 22 7.51 9.84 8.06
CA ALA A 22 8.07 9.35 6.81
C ALA A 22 7.21 9.78 5.60
N ILE A 23 5.88 9.66 5.68
CA ILE A 23 4.96 10.09 4.62
C ILE A 23 4.98 11.60 4.42
N GLN A 24 4.98 12.39 5.50
CA GLN A 24 5.04 13.84 5.43
C GLN A 24 6.36 14.33 4.81
N SER A 25 7.49 13.75 5.24
CA SER A 25 8.79 14.08 4.68
C SER A 25 8.95 13.59 3.24
N LEU A 26 8.28 12.49 2.85
CA LEU A 26 8.23 12.07 1.45
C LEU A 26 7.49 13.11 0.60
N ALA A 27 6.36 13.62 1.11
CA ALA A 27 5.56 14.64 0.44
C ALA A 27 6.29 15.99 0.32
N SER A 28 7.09 16.39 1.32
CA SER A 28 7.91 17.62 1.26
C SER A 28 9.19 17.47 0.43
N GLY A 29 9.56 16.26 0.03
CA GLY A 29 10.82 15.98 -0.68
C GLY A 29 12.06 15.95 0.22
N GLU A 30 11.87 15.92 1.55
CA GLU A 30 12.94 15.96 2.57
C GLU A 30 13.19 14.60 3.24
N ALA A 31 12.53 13.54 2.77
CA ALA A 31 12.69 12.21 3.33
C ALA A 31 14.14 11.71 3.22
N THR A 32 14.72 11.34 4.35
CA THR A 32 15.98 10.60 4.40
C THR A 32 15.84 9.23 3.72
N PRO A 33 16.94 8.56 3.33
CA PRO A 33 16.86 7.24 2.70
C PRO A 33 16.03 6.21 3.49
N ASP A 34 16.14 6.22 4.82
CA ASP A 34 15.36 5.32 5.67
C ASP A 34 13.87 5.70 5.72
N MET A 35 13.55 6.99 5.71
CA MET A 35 12.16 7.48 5.62
C MET A 35 11.53 7.12 4.28
N GLN A 36 12.26 7.18 3.17
CA GLN A 36 11.76 6.77 1.85
C GLN A 36 11.39 5.29 1.84
N LYS A 37 12.27 4.42 2.36
CA LYS A 37 12.01 2.98 2.48
C LYS A 37 10.82 2.71 3.41
N ARG A 38 10.75 3.38 4.56
CA ARG A 38 9.63 3.23 5.51
C ARG A 38 8.31 3.68 4.90
N ALA A 39 8.28 4.78 4.15
CA ALA A 39 7.08 5.24 3.49
C ALA A 39 6.60 4.24 2.42
N LEU A 40 7.52 3.68 1.62
CA LEU A 40 7.20 2.62 0.66
C LEU A 40 6.68 1.36 1.36
N ASP A 41 7.33 0.94 2.44
CA ASP A 41 6.92 -0.20 3.25
C ASP A 41 5.50 -0.01 3.81
N PHE A 42 5.22 1.16 4.41
CA PHE A 42 3.89 1.51 4.91
C PHE A 42 2.83 1.45 3.80
N LEU A 43 3.11 2.03 2.62
CA LEU A 43 2.18 2.02 1.50
C LEU A 43 1.87 0.60 1.03
N ILE A 44 2.88 -0.24 0.85
CA ILE A 44 2.73 -1.60 0.32
C ILE A 44 2.08 -2.53 1.35
N ASN A 45 2.59 -2.52 2.59
CA ASN A 45 2.26 -3.52 3.60
C ASN A 45 1.08 -3.12 4.49
N LYS A 46 0.89 -1.82 4.76
CA LYS A 46 -0.19 -1.34 5.64
C LYS A 46 -1.34 -0.73 4.85
N ALA A 47 -1.06 0.23 3.96
CA ALA A 47 -2.11 0.93 3.22
C ALA A 47 -2.73 0.07 2.11
N CYS A 48 -1.94 -0.68 1.35
CA CYS A 48 -2.44 -1.51 0.25
C CYS A 48 -2.70 -2.96 0.62
N LEU A 49 -2.17 -3.45 1.75
CA LEU A 49 -2.24 -4.86 2.17
C LEU A 49 -1.81 -5.82 1.04
N THR A 50 -0.73 -5.45 0.32
CA THR A 50 -0.36 -6.08 -0.95
C THR A 50 -0.10 -7.59 -0.83
N TYR A 51 0.40 -8.03 0.31
CA TYR A 51 0.74 -9.43 0.56
C TYR A 51 -0.28 -10.17 1.43
N ASP A 52 -1.33 -9.49 1.89
CA ASP A 52 -2.37 -10.13 2.69
C ASP A 52 -3.36 -10.88 1.79
N LEU A 53 -3.93 -11.95 2.33
CA LEU A 53 -5.08 -12.61 1.72
C LEU A 53 -6.26 -11.62 1.71
N SER A 54 -6.88 -11.43 0.56
CA SER A 54 -7.98 -10.50 0.33
C SER A 54 -9.36 -11.07 0.68
N TYR A 55 -9.51 -12.40 0.71
CA TYR A 55 -10.77 -13.07 1.00
C TYR A 55 -11.29 -12.70 2.40
N ARG A 56 -12.54 -12.24 2.47
CA ARG A 56 -13.28 -11.89 3.70
C ARG A 56 -14.58 -12.69 3.73
N PRO A 57 -14.66 -13.79 4.50
CA PRO A 57 -15.80 -14.72 4.43
C PRO A 57 -17.14 -14.11 4.88
N GLY A 58 -17.10 -13.01 5.64
CA GLY A 58 -18.31 -12.33 6.11
C GLY A 58 -18.95 -11.39 5.09
N SER A 59 -18.26 -11.03 4.01
CA SER A 59 -18.77 -10.05 3.04
C SER A 59 -17.97 -10.02 1.73
N ASP A 60 -18.65 -10.29 0.62
CA ASP A 60 -18.08 -10.13 -0.74
C ASP A 60 -17.68 -8.68 -1.03
N ARG A 61 -18.39 -7.69 -0.44
CA ARG A 61 -18.06 -6.28 -0.59
C ARG A 61 -16.76 -5.91 0.10
N GLU A 62 -16.49 -6.51 1.27
CA GLU A 62 -15.21 -6.34 1.96
C GLU A 62 -14.06 -6.98 1.19
N THR A 63 -14.29 -8.18 0.63
CA THR A 63 -13.33 -8.83 -0.28
C THR A 63 -13.04 -7.95 -1.49
N THR A 64 -14.07 -7.40 -2.12
CA THR A 64 -13.93 -6.49 -3.28
C THR A 64 -13.12 -5.25 -2.93
N PHE A 65 -13.37 -4.65 -1.76
CA PHE A 65 -12.59 -3.49 -1.29
C PHE A 65 -11.12 -3.87 -1.01
N ALA A 66 -10.89 -5.02 -0.37
CA ALA A 66 -9.54 -5.53 -0.09
C ALA A 66 -8.75 -5.77 -1.39
N GLU A 67 -9.38 -6.34 -2.41
CA GLU A 67 -8.78 -6.51 -3.74
C GLU A 67 -8.44 -5.18 -4.41
N GLY A 68 -9.30 -4.15 -4.27
CA GLY A 68 -9.02 -2.81 -4.77
C GLY A 68 -7.75 -2.21 -4.15
N ARG A 69 -7.55 -2.37 -2.84
CA ARG A 69 -6.31 -1.95 -2.16
C ARG A 69 -5.11 -2.73 -2.65
N ARG A 70 -5.24 -4.06 -2.72
CA ARG A 70 -4.18 -4.97 -3.18
C ARG A 70 -3.74 -4.62 -4.61
N PHE A 71 -4.68 -4.30 -5.49
CA PHE A 71 -4.39 -3.89 -6.86
C PHE A 71 -3.43 -2.69 -6.94
N VAL A 72 -3.67 -1.64 -6.13
CA VAL A 72 -2.81 -0.45 -6.07
C VAL A 72 -1.40 -0.84 -5.60
N GLY A 73 -1.31 -1.65 -4.55
CA GLY A 73 -0.05 -2.16 -4.03
C GLY A 73 0.76 -2.95 -5.06
N LEU A 74 0.08 -3.82 -5.83
CA LEU A 74 0.71 -4.57 -6.91
C LEU A 74 1.24 -3.68 -8.03
N GLN A 75 0.62 -2.53 -8.32
CA GLN A 75 1.17 -1.57 -9.28
C GLN A 75 2.47 -0.94 -8.77
N ILE A 76 2.54 -0.59 -7.48
CA ILE A 76 3.77 -0.08 -6.85
C ILE A 76 4.88 -1.13 -6.95
N VAL A 77 4.61 -2.37 -6.51
CA VAL A 77 5.57 -3.47 -6.56
C VAL A 77 6.06 -3.73 -7.98
N LYS A 78 5.16 -3.69 -8.97
CA LYS A 78 5.54 -3.81 -10.39
C LYS A 78 6.55 -2.73 -10.79
N LEU A 79 6.30 -1.47 -10.46
CA LEU A 79 7.18 -0.36 -10.82
C LEU A 79 8.54 -0.41 -10.11
N LEU A 80 8.60 -0.99 -8.91
CA LEU A 80 9.87 -1.22 -8.20
C LEU A 80 10.75 -2.28 -8.87
N HIS A 81 10.15 -3.26 -9.56
CA HIS A 81 10.86 -4.41 -10.12
C HIS A 81 10.94 -4.42 -11.64
N ILE A 82 10.28 -3.48 -12.33
CA ILE A 82 10.27 -3.43 -13.79
C ILE A 82 11.67 -3.10 -14.32
N ASN A 83 12.13 -3.85 -15.31
CA ASN A 83 13.40 -3.57 -15.96
C ASN A 83 13.27 -2.34 -16.88
N LEU A 84 13.86 -1.22 -16.46
CA LEU A 84 13.81 0.04 -17.22
C LEU A 84 14.41 -0.06 -18.62
N ALA A 85 15.42 -0.91 -18.83
CA ALA A 85 16.03 -1.10 -20.15
C ALA A 85 15.04 -1.76 -21.13
N ALA A 86 14.28 -2.75 -20.65
CA ALA A 86 13.26 -3.43 -21.44
C ALA A 86 12.10 -2.49 -21.83
N ILE A 87 11.72 -1.54 -20.96
CA ILE A 87 10.66 -0.56 -21.27
C ILE A 87 11.07 0.38 -22.40
N LYS A 88 12.33 0.85 -22.39
CA LYS A 88 12.82 1.81 -23.39
C LYS A 88 12.79 1.21 -24.81
N GLN A 89 13.08 -0.08 -24.93
CA GLN A 89 13.05 -0.80 -26.20
C GLN A 89 11.62 -1.03 -26.73
N ALA A 90 10.63 -1.22 -25.86
CA ALA A 90 9.25 -1.44 -26.27
C ALA A 90 8.50 -0.16 -26.70
N LYS A 91 9.06 1.02 -26.43
CA LYS A 91 8.49 2.33 -26.80
C LYS A 91 9.18 2.99 -28.01
N GLN A 92 10.20 2.33 -28.58
CA GLN A 92 10.86 2.69 -29.84
C GLN A 92 10.28 1.85 -30.97
#